data_AF-A0A8K0XTQ0-F1
#
_entry.id   AF-A0A8K0XTQ0-F1
#
_cell.length_a   1.000
_cell.length_b   1.000
_cell.length_c   1.000
_cell.angle_alpha   90.00
_cell.angle_beta   90.00
_cell.angle_gamma   90.00
#
_symmetry.space_group_name_H-M   'P 1'
#
loop_
_entity.id
_entity.type
_entity.pdbx_description
1 polymer ?
#
loop_
_entity_poly.entity_id
_entity_poly.type
_entity_poly.pdbx_seq_one_letter_code
_entity_poly.pdbx_strand_id
1 'polypeptide(L)'
;MSANSQHPTQGTDPDGVESNDFVSNILAPGSSLHPTFQLLLDLAFAMLLCVFIALAILTKGNPHIFVLIAIEGCLWASVKWVVRELQKVPPNASEPEDITKEKRD
;
A
#
# COMPACT_ATOMS: atom_id res chain seq x y z
N MET A 1 28.36 -34.39 43.25
CA MET A 1 28.63 -33.85 41.90
C MET A 1 27.27 -33.46 41.34
N SER A 2 26.81 -32.20 41.42
CA SER A 2 27.34 -31.01 40.71
C SER A 2 27.43 -31.31 39.22
N ALA A 3 26.89 -30.55 38.27
CA ALA A 3 25.99 -29.41 38.21
C ALA A 3 25.61 -29.28 36.72
N ASN A 4 24.70 -28.34 36.42
CA ASN A 4 24.75 -27.48 35.23
C ASN A 4 23.99 -27.97 33.99
N SER A 5 22.75 -27.51 33.81
CA SER A 5 22.36 -26.26 33.11
C SER A 5 22.42 -26.38 31.59
N GLN A 6 21.24 -26.45 30.97
CA GLN A 6 20.79 -25.35 30.13
C GLN A 6 19.31 -25.48 29.74
N HIS A 7 18.61 -24.41 30.06
CA HIS A 7 17.40 -23.91 29.44
C HIS A 7 17.69 -23.47 28.00
N PRO A 8 16.71 -23.59 27.10
CA PRO A 8 16.35 -22.44 26.27
C PRO A 8 14.86 -22.10 26.40
N THR A 9 14.62 -20.85 26.76
CA THR A 9 13.36 -20.12 26.57
C THR A 9 12.94 -20.18 25.12
N GLN A 10 11.68 -20.53 24.86
CA GLN A 10 10.78 -19.81 23.94
C GLN A 10 9.41 -20.50 24.11
N GLY A 11 8.54 -20.01 24.98
CA GLY A 11 7.82 -18.77 24.73
C GLY A 11 6.47 -19.11 24.11
N THR A 12 5.65 -19.87 24.84
CA THR A 12 4.22 -19.97 24.57
C THR A 12 3.57 -18.76 25.24
N ASP A 13 3.40 -17.68 24.48
CA ASP A 13 2.36 -16.69 24.73
C ASP A 13 1.71 -16.29 23.39
N PRO A 14 0.37 -16.17 23.37
CA PRO A 14 -0.47 -15.88 22.20
C PRO A 14 -0.41 -14.40 21.82
N ASP A 15 -0.96 -14.02 20.65
CA ASP A 15 -1.06 -12.63 20.14
C ASP A 15 0.24 -11.99 19.61
N GLY A 16 0.34 -11.77 18.30
CA GLY A 16 1.20 -10.68 17.78
C GLY A 16 2.02 -10.91 16.50
N VAL A 17 1.87 -12.03 15.78
CA VAL A 17 2.73 -12.32 14.61
C VAL A 17 2.11 -12.15 13.22
N GLU A 18 0.80 -12.01 13.06
CA GLU A 18 0.21 -11.76 11.71
C GLU A 18 0.51 -10.34 11.18
N SER A 19 0.78 -9.37 12.07
CA SER A 19 1.06 -8.00 11.67
C SER A 19 2.39 -7.85 10.95
N ASN A 20 3.38 -8.70 11.26
CA ASN A 20 4.69 -8.64 10.59
C ASN A 20 4.64 -9.21 9.17
N ASP A 21 3.78 -10.19 8.87
CA ASP A 21 3.65 -10.75 7.52
C ASP A 21 2.90 -9.80 6.56
N PHE A 22 1.92 -9.06 7.06
CA PHE A 22 1.23 -7.98 6.33
C PHE A 22 2.13 -6.76 6.11
N VAL A 23 2.88 -6.33 7.13
CA VAL A 23 3.84 -5.23 7.01
C VAL A 23 5.02 -5.63 6.13
N SER A 24 5.49 -6.87 6.21
CA SER A 24 6.55 -7.41 5.34
C SER A 24 6.06 -7.63 3.90
N ASN A 25 4.78 -7.94 3.67
CA ASN A 25 4.18 -7.96 2.32
C ASN A 25 3.95 -6.55 1.75
N ILE A 26 3.66 -5.55 2.58
CA ILE A 26 3.57 -4.13 2.19
C ILE A 26 4.96 -3.54 1.89
N LEU A 27 6.01 -4.00 2.61
CA LEU A 27 7.40 -3.57 2.41
C LEU A 27 8.18 -4.45 1.42
N ALA A 28 7.63 -5.60 1.00
CA ALA A 28 8.19 -6.40 -0.08
C ALA A 28 8.11 -5.61 -1.39
N PRO A 29 9.24 -5.41 -2.09
CA PRO A 29 9.27 -4.57 -3.28
C PRO A 29 8.45 -5.21 -4.40
N GLY A 30 7.27 -4.66 -4.69
CA GLY A 30 6.41 -5.09 -5.80
C GLY A 30 4.94 -5.39 -5.46
N SER A 31 4.54 -5.43 -4.19
CA SER A 31 3.11 -5.63 -3.82
C SER A 31 2.22 -4.41 -4.11
N SER A 32 2.83 -3.28 -4.50
CA SER A 32 2.17 -2.03 -4.91
C SER A 32 1.51 -2.07 -6.30
N LEU A 33 1.54 -3.22 -6.99
CA LEU A 33 0.97 -3.42 -8.32
C LEU A 33 -0.32 -4.28 -8.30
N HIS A 34 -1.09 -4.24 -7.20
CA HIS A 34 -2.32 -5.02 -7.06
C HIS A 34 -3.50 -4.15 -6.56
N PRO A 35 -4.76 -4.39 -7.03
CA PRO A 35 -5.98 -3.62 -6.68
C PRO A 35 -6.23 -3.37 -5.20
N THR A 36 -5.62 -4.16 -4.31
CA THR A 36 -5.67 -4.00 -2.86
C THR A 36 -5.07 -2.66 -2.40
N PHE A 37 -3.97 -2.18 -3.00
CA PHE A 37 -3.39 -0.87 -2.65
C PHE A 37 -4.35 0.28 -2.96
N GLN A 38 -5.07 0.16 -4.07
CA GLN A 38 -6.06 1.14 -4.50
C GLN A 38 -7.26 1.17 -3.54
N LEU A 39 -7.67 0.00 -3.02
CA LEU A 39 -8.71 -0.12 -1.99
C LEU A 39 -8.25 0.49 -0.65
N LEU A 40 -6.99 0.25 -0.23
CA LEU A 40 -6.45 0.83 1.01
C LEU A 40 -6.37 2.36 0.93
N LEU A 41 -5.93 2.92 -0.19
CA LEU A 41 -5.91 4.37 -0.38
C LEU A 41 -7.33 4.95 -0.38
N ASP A 42 -8.27 4.31 -1.07
CA ASP A 42 -9.67 4.73 -1.08
C ASP A 42 -10.28 4.68 0.33
N LEU A 43 -9.98 3.65 1.11
CA LEU A 43 -10.38 3.53 2.52
C LEU A 43 -9.76 4.64 3.39
N ALA A 44 -8.48 4.94 3.21
CA ALA A 44 -7.79 5.99 3.95
C ALA A 44 -8.36 7.39 3.62
N PHE A 45 -8.63 7.68 2.35
CA PHE A 45 -9.30 8.91 1.94
C PHE A 45 -10.74 8.98 2.46
N ALA A 46 -11.51 7.89 2.40
CA ALA A 46 -12.86 7.83 2.96
C ALA A 46 -12.88 8.07 4.48
N MET A 47 -11.91 7.51 5.22
CA MET A 47 -11.75 7.76 6.65
C MET A 47 -11.40 9.22 6.92
N LEU A 48 -10.48 9.80 6.14
CA LEU A 48 -10.10 11.20 6.27
C LEU A 48 -11.28 12.14 5.96
N LEU A 49 -12.05 11.85 4.90
CA LEU A 49 -13.25 12.58 4.54
C LEU A 49 -14.30 12.50 5.67
N CYS A 50 -14.47 11.34 6.28
CA CYS A 50 -15.35 11.17 7.44
C CYS A 50 -14.92 12.10 8.61
N VAL A 51 -13.62 12.18 8.89
CA VAL A 51 -13.06 13.10 9.89
C VAL A 51 -13.32 14.56 9.50
N PHE A 52 -13.12 14.94 8.23
CA PHE A 52 -13.41 16.29 7.76
C PHE A 52 -14.91 16.64 7.82
N ILE A 53 -15.82 15.71 7.54
CA ILE A 53 -17.27 15.92 7.71
C ILE A 53 -17.61 16.10 9.19
N ALA A 54 -17.06 15.26 10.08
CA ALA A 54 -17.26 15.40 11.53
C ALA A 54 -16.76 16.77 12.04
N LEU A 55 -15.58 17.20 11.59
CA LEU A 55 -15.02 18.52 11.90
C LEU A 55 -15.82 19.67 11.26
N ALA A 56 -16.37 19.48 10.06
CA ALA A 56 -17.20 20.48 9.40
C ALA A 56 -18.45 20.81 10.24
N ILE A 57 -19.08 19.77 10.79
CA ILE A 57 -20.25 19.90 11.66
C ILE A 57 -19.85 20.54 12.99
N LEU A 58 -18.77 20.06 13.62
CA LEU A 58 -18.32 20.56 14.93
C LEU A 58 -17.85 22.02 14.88
N THR A 59 -17.22 22.43 13.78
CA THR A 59 -16.66 23.78 13.59
C THR A 59 -17.67 24.75 12.95
N LYS A 60 -18.93 24.32 12.76
CA LYS A 60 -20.03 25.19 12.31
C LYS A 60 -19.81 25.81 10.91
N GLY A 61 -19.13 25.08 10.01
CA GLY A 61 -18.97 25.47 8.61
C GLY A 61 -17.91 26.53 8.32
N ASN A 62 -16.75 26.48 8.99
CA ASN A 62 -15.61 27.36 8.65
C ASN A 62 -15.11 27.07 7.22
N PRO A 63 -14.92 28.09 6.36
CA PRO A 63 -14.43 27.92 4.98
C PRO A 63 -13.11 27.15 4.87
N HIS A 64 -12.29 27.12 5.92
CA HIS A 64 -11.09 26.28 5.98
C HIS A 64 -11.38 24.79 5.73
N ILE A 65 -12.51 24.27 6.23
CA ILE A 65 -12.86 22.84 6.07
C ILE A 65 -13.23 22.55 4.60
N PHE A 66 -13.81 23.51 3.90
CA PHE A 66 -14.14 23.37 2.48
C PHE A 66 -12.89 23.24 1.61
N VAL A 67 -11.83 23.99 1.94
CA VAL A 67 -10.53 23.89 1.26
C VAL A 67 -9.89 22.53 1.53
N LEU A 68 -9.98 22.01 2.75
CA LEU A 68 -9.47 20.69 3.11
C LEU A 68 -10.16 19.56 2.34
N ILE A 69 -11.49 19.63 2.19
CA ILE A 69 -12.26 18.67 1.37
C ILE A 69 -11.87 18.79 -0.12
N ALA A 70 -11.71 20.01 -0.65
CA ALA A 70 -11.31 20.19 -2.04
C ALA A 70 -9.92 19.61 -2.34
N ILE A 71 -8.95 19.84 -1.45
CA ILE A 71 -7.59 19.30 -1.59
C ILE A 71 -7.59 17.77 -1.47
N GLU A 72 -8.38 17.20 -0.57
CA GLU A 72 -8.56 15.75 -0.44
C GLU A 72 -9.13 15.13 -1.74
N GLY A 73 -10.18 15.73 -2.32
CA GLY A 73 -10.72 15.31 -3.61
C GLY A 73 -9.71 15.44 -4.77
N CYS A 74 -8.93 16.53 -4.81
CA CYS A 74 -7.84 16.68 -5.78
C CYS A 74 -6.78 15.57 -5.63
N LEU A 75 -6.44 15.21 -4.39
CA LEU A 75 -5.47 14.17 -4.09
C LEU A 75 -5.98 12.79 -4.53
N TRP A 76 -7.24 12.48 -4.25
CA TRP A 76 -7.90 11.25 -4.71
C TRP A 76 -7.94 11.15 -6.24
N ALA A 77 -8.26 12.26 -6.93
CA ALA A 77 -8.25 12.31 -8.39
C ALA A 77 -6.84 12.10 -8.96
N SER A 78 -5.81 12.68 -8.34
CA SER A 78 -4.41 12.52 -8.74
C SER A 78 -3.95 11.07 -8.64
N VAL A 79 -4.27 10.38 -7.55
CA VAL A 79 -3.98 8.95 -7.37
C VAL A 79 -4.68 8.11 -8.43
N LYS A 80 -5.97 8.33 -8.68
CA LYS A 80 -6.72 7.58 -9.70
C LYS A 80 -6.19 7.80 -11.10
N TRP A 81 -5.68 9.00 -11.39
CA TRP A 81 -5.02 9.29 -12.65
C TRP A 81 -3.68 8.56 -12.76
N VAL A 82 -2.84 8.59 -11.72
CA VAL A 82 -1.55 7.88 -11.69
C VAL A 82 -1.73 6.37 -11.91
N VAL A 83 -2.70 5.73 -11.26
CA VAL A 83 -2.92 4.28 -11.44
C VAL A 83 -3.35 3.94 -12.87
N ARG A 84 -4.25 4.75 -13.46
CA ARG A 84 -4.64 4.59 -14.86
C ARG A 84 -3.47 4.76 -15.82
N GLU A 85 -2.54 5.66 -15.47
CA GLU A 85 -1.35 5.88 -16.28
C GLU A 85 -0.34 4.73 -16.15
N LEU A 86 -0.14 4.18 -14.94
CA LEU A 86 0.69 3.00 -14.73
C LEU A 86 0.15 1.76 -15.46
N GLN A 87 -1.17 1.60 -15.55
CA GLN A 87 -1.81 0.52 -16.30
C GLN A 87 -1.62 0.64 -17.83
N LYS A 88 -1.36 1.85 -18.34
CA LYS A 88 -1.07 2.05 -19.77
C LYS A 88 0.36 1.69 -20.14
N VAL A 89 1.25 1.53 -19.17
CA VAL A 89 2.61 1.03 -19.43
C VAL A 89 2.48 -0.48 -19.66
N PRO A 90 2.57 -0.99 -20.90
CA PRO A 90 2.51 -2.42 -21.14
C PRO A 90 3.69 -3.10 -20.42
N PRO A 91 3.54 -4.35 -19.94
CA PRO A 91 4.66 -5.18 -19.48
C PRO A 91 5.70 -5.51 -20.56
N ASN A 92 5.66 -4.86 -21.73
CA ASN A 92 6.43 -5.26 -22.90
C ASN A 92 7.72 -4.44 -23.06
N ALA A 93 8.61 -4.57 -22.09
CA ALA A 93 10.04 -4.32 -22.26
C ALA A 93 10.85 -5.59 -21.96
N SER A 94 10.24 -6.75 -22.23
CA SER A 94 10.89 -8.05 -22.28
C SER A 94 10.67 -8.67 -23.66
N GLU A 95 10.75 -7.86 -24.71
CA GLU A 95 11.05 -8.37 -26.04
C GLU A 95 12.56 -8.18 -26.23
N PRO A 96 13.38 -9.23 -26.03
CA PRO A 96 14.64 -9.29 -26.74
C PRO A 96 14.28 -9.56 -28.21
N GLU A 97 13.98 -8.48 -28.93
CA GLU A 97 14.27 -8.45 -30.36
C GLU A 97 15.79 -8.68 -30.53
N ASP A 98 16.15 -9.62 -31.40
CA ASP A 98 17.53 -9.89 -31.90
C ASP A 98 18.45 -10.53 -30.82
N ILE A 99 18.87 -11.80 -30.88
CA ILE A 99 19.78 -12.40 -31.86
C ILE A 99 19.56 -13.94 -31.88
N THR A 100 18.92 -14.50 -32.91
CA THR A 100 19.31 -15.84 -33.42
C THR A 100 19.27 -15.80 -34.93
N LYS A 101 20.26 -15.09 -35.49
CA LYS A 101 20.87 -15.48 -36.75
C LYS A 101 21.78 -16.69 -36.44
N GLU A 102 21.27 -17.91 -36.49
CA GLU A 102 22.13 -19.11 -36.49
C GLU A 102 21.41 -20.26 -37.20
N LYS A 103 21.57 -20.35 -38.53
CA LYS A 103 22.48 -21.30 -39.20
C LYS A 103 22.11 -22.77 -38.93
N ARG A 104 21.26 -23.33 -39.78
CA ARG A 104 21.38 -24.74 -40.20
C ARG A 104 20.74 -24.94 -41.57
N ASP A 105 21.53 -24.57 -42.58
CA ASP A 105 21.64 -25.37 -43.81
C ASP A 105 21.99 -26.83 -43.47
#